data_AF-A0A6J6PIN8-F1
#
_entry.id   AF-A0A6J6PIN8-F1
#
_cell.length_a   1.000
_cell.length_b   1.000
_cell.length_c   1.000
_cell.angle_alpha   90.00
_cell.angle_beta   90.00
_cell.angle_gamma   90.00
#
_symmetry.space_group_name_H-M   'P 1'
#
loop_
_entity.id
_entity.type
_entity.pdbx_description
1 polymer ?
#
loop_
_entity_poly.entity_id
_entity_poly.type
_entity_poly.pdbx_seq_one_letter_code
_entity_poly.pdbx_strand_id
1 'polypeptide(L)' 'MSDLTGSVLRDALLSGATVRETNLRSADLRGAQLDGVDLSVARLRLTRLDLTGAVLLAEVHGAVVDLPRPG' A
#
# COMPACT_ATOMS: atom_id res chain seq x y z
N MET A 1 -16.69 0.51 4.40
CA MET A 1 -15.57 -0.19 5.07
C MET A 1 -15.49 -1.59 4.50
N SER A 2 -14.38 -1.94 3.86
CA SER A 2 -14.17 -3.24 3.22
C SER A 2 -13.21 -4.09 4.06
N ASP A 3 -13.44 -5.40 4.11
CA ASP A 3 -12.51 -6.35 4.72
C ASP A 3 -11.81 -7.15 3.61
N LEU A 4 -10.50 -6.94 3.50
CA LEU A 4 -9.60 -7.61 2.57
C LEU A 4 -8.51 -8.37 3.34
N THR A 5 -8.82 -8.81 4.56
CA THR A 5 -7.87 -9.58 5.38
C THR A 5 -7.40 -10.83 4.62
N GLY A 6 -6.09 -10.98 4.47
CA GLY A 6 -5.46 -12.14 3.81
C GLY A 6 -5.63 -12.20 2.29
N SER A 7 -6.21 -11.17 1.66
CA SER A 7 -6.41 -11.16 0.21
C SER A 7 -5.10 -11.14 -0.56
N VAL A 8 -5.05 -11.81 -1.71
CA VAL A 8 -3.95 -11.70 -2.67
C VAL A 8 -4.36 -10.68 -3.73
N LEU A 9 -3.72 -9.50 -3.69
CA LEU A 9 -3.96 -8.36 -4.58
C LEU A 9 -2.68 -8.02 -5.38
N ARG A 10 -1.86 -9.04 -5.61
CA ARG A 10 -0.61 -8.89 -6.36
C ARG A 10 -0.92 -8.37 -7.76
N ASP A 11 -0.17 -7.38 -8.21
CA ASP A 11 -0.31 -6.77 -9.55
C ASP A 11 -1.71 -6.17 -9.81
N ALA A 12 -2.51 -5.94 -8.77
CA ALA A 12 -3.86 -5.37 -8.91
C ALA A 12 -3.81 -3.90 -9.32
N LEU A 13 -4.75 -3.49 -10.18
CA LEU A 13 -4.96 -2.09 -10.54
C LEU A 13 -5.85 -1.44 -9.47
N LEU A 14 -5.22 -0.72 -8.54
CA LEU A 14 -5.91 -0.03 -7.45
C LEU A 14 -5.81 1.49 -7.58
N SER A 15 -5.20 2.03 -8.65
CA SER A 15 -4.97 3.46 -8.83
C SER A 15 -6.26 4.27 -8.67
N GLY A 16 -6.20 5.31 -7.84
CA GLY A 16 -7.36 6.15 -7.48
C GLY A 16 -8.46 5.47 -6.66
N ALA A 17 -8.29 4.20 -6.24
CA ALA A 17 -9.24 3.54 -5.37
C ALA A 17 -9.28 4.18 -3.98
N THR A 18 -10.49 4.40 -3.46
CA THR A 18 -10.66 4.78 -2.06
C THR A 18 -10.63 3.52 -1.20
N VAL A 19 -9.45 3.22 -0.63
CA VAL A 19 -9.27 2.11 0.34
C VAL A 19 -9.14 2.60 1.77
N ARG A 20 -9.51 3.86 2.04
CA ARG A 20 -9.60 4.40 3.40
C ARG A 20 -10.35 3.44 4.32
N GLU A 21 -9.80 3.23 5.52
CA GLU A 21 -10.40 2.44 6.59
C GLU A 21 -10.58 0.96 6.24
N THR A 22 -9.99 0.49 5.14
CA THR A 22 -10.02 -0.92 4.73
C THR A 22 -9.12 -1.75 5.62
N ASN A 23 -9.59 -2.95 5.97
CA ASN A 23 -8.77 -3.92 6.67
C ASN A 23 -7.94 -4.72 5.66
N LEU A 24 -6.64 -4.45 5.59
CA LEU A 24 -5.68 -5.11 4.68
C LEU A 24 -4.72 -6.04 5.43
N ARG A 25 -5.06 -6.43 6.66
CA ARG A 25 -4.21 -7.27 7.50
C ARG A 25 -3.84 -8.56 6.76
N SER A 26 -2.56 -8.91 6.77
CA SER A 26 -2.04 -10.10 6.08
C SER A 26 -2.25 -10.14 4.55
N ALA A 27 -2.72 -9.05 3.91
CA ALA A 27 -2.89 -8.99 2.47
C ALA A 27 -1.53 -8.93 1.74
N ASP A 28 -1.51 -9.36 0.47
CA ASP A 28 -0.34 -9.24 -0.41
C ASP A 28 -0.61 -8.22 -1.52
N LEU A 29 0.03 -7.05 -1.43
CA LEU A 29 -0.10 -5.91 -2.35
C LEU A 29 1.16 -5.70 -3.21
N ARG A 30 2.10 -6.65 -3.22
CA ARG A 30 3.31 -6.51 -4.07
C ARG A 30 2.91 -6.33 -5.54
N GLY A 31 3.54 -5.40 -6.25
CA GLY A 31 3.24 -5.08 -7.64
C GLY A 31 1.90 -4.36 -7.89
N ALA A 32 1.08 -4.15 -6.85
CA ALA A 32 -0.18 -3.42 -7.03
C ALA A 32 0.09 -1.96 -7.44
N GLN A 33 -0.70 -1.44 -8.38
CA GLN A 33 -0.65 -0.03 -8.74
C GLN A 33 -1.43 0.76 -7.69
N LEU A 34 -0.70 1.51 -6.87
CA LEU A 34 -1.23 2.24 -5.72
C LEU A 34 -1.19 3.77 -5.93
N ASP A 35 -0.99 4.22 -7.18
CA ASP A 35 -0.93 5.64 -7.51
C ASP A 35 -2.23 6.36 -7.11
N GLY A 36 -2.11 7.40 -6.28
CA GLY A 36 -3.25 8.17 -5.79
C GLY A 36 -4.18 7.42 -4.83
N VAL A 37 -3.76 6.28 -4.28
CA VAL A 37 -4.55 5.53 -3.29
C VAL A 37 -4.36 6.14 -1.91
N ASP A 38 -5.47 6.50 -1.25
CA ASP A 38 -5.43 6.95 0.13
C ASP A 38 -5.35 5.76 1.11
N LEU A 39 -4.13 5.48 1.56
CA LEU A 39 -3.82 4.45 2.57
C LEU A 39 -3.70 5.00 4.00
N SER A 40 -3.96 6.29 4.24
CA SER A 40 -3.63 7.00 5.49
C SER A 40 -4.26 6.39 6.75
N VAL A 41 -5.39 5.70 6.60
CA VAL A 41 -6.11 5.04 7.71
C VAL A 41 -6.38 3.55 7.45
N ALA A 42 -5.65 2.94 6.51
CA ALA A 42 -5.76 1.50 6.26
C ALA A 42 -5.11 0.68 7.38
N ARG A 43 -5.67 -0.49 7.71
CA ARG A 43 -5.05 -1.42 8.68
C ARG A 43 -4.10 -2.37 7.96
N LEU A 44 -2.80 -2.12 8.08
CA LEU A 44 -1.75 -2.79 7.28
C LEU A 44 -0.89 -3.83 8.04
N ARG A 45 -1.35 -4.30 9.20
CA ARG A 45 -0.56 -5.25 10.00
C ARG A 45 -0.33 -6.56 9.21
N LEU A 46 0.93 -6.97 9.07
CA LEU A 46 1.38 -8.13 8.28
C LEU A 46 1.10 -8.03 6.77
N THR A 47 0.75 -6.85 6.26
CA THR A 47 0.57 -6.63 4.83
C THR A 47 1.94 -6.70 4.12
N ARG A 48 1.98 -7.38 2.98
CA ARG A 48 3.18 -7.51 2.15
C ARG A 48 3.15 -6.43 1.07
N LEU A 49 4.20 -5.61 1.03
CA LEU A 49 4.43 -4.56 0.03
C LEU A 49 5.78 -4.82 -0.64
N ASP A 50 5.95 -4.31 -1.85
CA ASP A 50 7.28 -4.16 -2.44
C ASP A 50 7.89 -2.81 -2.04
N LEU A 51 9.05 -2.46 -2.60
CA LEU A 51 9.72 -1.20 -2.28
C LEU A 51 8.83 -0.01 -2.65
N THR A 52 8.20 -0.03 -3.82
CA THR A 52 7.30 1.04 -4.29
C THR A 52 6.14 1.27 -3.31
N GLY A 53 5.45 0.20 -2.91
CA GLY A 53 4.34 0.28 -1.97
C GLY A 53 4.78 0.72 -0.56
N ALA A 54 5.97 0.29 -0.12
CA ALA A 54 6.54 0.72 1.17
C ALA A 54 6.92 2.21 1.17
N VAL A 55 7.49 2.71 0.07
CA VAL A 55 7.83 4.13 -0.12
C VAL A 55 6.58 4.99 -0.08
N LEU A 56 5.57 4.64 -0.88
CA LEU A 56 4.28 5.34 -0.87
C LEU A 56 3.68 5.40 0.53
N LEU A 57 3.72 4.28 1.26
CA LEU A 57 3.19 4.23 2.61
C LEU A 57 3.94 5.18 3.55
N ALA A 58 5.26 5.24 3.46
CA ALA A 58 6.08 6.15 4.25
C ALA A 58 5.75 7.62 3.93
N GLU A 59 5.66 7.97 2.65
CA GLU A 59 5.34 9.33 2.18
C GLU A 59 3.94 9.77 2.62
N VAL A 60 2.93 8.90 2.54
CA VAL A 60 1.56 9.18 3.00
C VAL A 60 1.51 9.49 4.50
N HIS A 61 2.45 8.97 5.29
CA HIS A 61 2.58 9.27 6.72
C HIS A 61 3.55 10.44 7.01
N GLY A 62 4.00 11.16 5.97
CA GLY A 62 4.85 12.34 6.10
C GLY A 62 6.33 12.03 6.31
N ALA A 63 6.76 10.78 6.08
CA ALA A 63 8.18 10.47 6.10
C ALA A 63 8.85 11.00 4.83
N VAL A 64 10.05 11.56 4.98
CA VAL A 64 10.94 11.84 3.86
C VAL A 64 11.71 10.56 3.55
N VAL A 65 11.61 10.07 2.33
CA VAL A 65 12.26 8.83 1.90
C VAL A 65 13.48 9.18 1.04
N ASP A 66 14.69 9.01 1.59
CA ASP A 66 15.92 9.08 0.82
C ASP A 66 16.13 7.76 0.07
N LEU A 67 15.83 7.76 -1.23
CA LEU A 67 16.08 6.61 -2.09
C LEU A 67 17.54 6.62 -2.56
N PRO A 68 18.25 5.48 -2.51
CA PRO A 68 19.54 5.38 -3.16
C PRO A 68 19.35 5.66 -4.64
N ARG A 69 20.20 6.53 -5.21
CA ARG A 69 20.17 6.76 -6.66
C ARG A 69 20.43 5.42 -7.34
N PRO A 70 19.58 4.99 -8.29
CA PRO A 70 19.93 3.85 -9.11
C PRO A 70 21.27 4.18 -9.80
N GLY A 71 22.25 3.30 -9.58
CA GLY A 71 23.59 3.41 -10.19
C GLY A 71 23.58 3.14 -11.68
#